data_AF-A0A9D6DAE2-F1
#
_entry.id   AF-A0A9D6DAE2-F1
#
_cell.length_a   1.000
_cell.length_b   1.000
_cell.length_c   1.000
_cell.angle_alpha   90.00
_cell.angle_beta   90.00
_cell.angle_gamma   90.00
#
_symmetry.space_group_name_H-M   'P 1'
#
loop_
_entity.id
_entity.type
_entity.pdbx_description
1 polymer ?
#
loop_
_entity_poly.entity_id
_entity_poly.type
_entity_poly.pdbx_seq_one_letter_code
_entity_poly.pdbx_strand_id
1 'polypeptide(L)'
;MVATDEAGDVLWKEQYSPYGDKIERALASNSNRIGYHGHSHDDHSGLSYMGARYYDPVLGRFMGVDPVGFVETNLHSANRYARQFCLHYVGRPIKL
;
A
#
# COMPACT_ATOMS: atom_id res chain seq x y z
N MET A 1 -2.80 1.31 12.95
CA MET A 1 -1.41 1.17 13.45
C MET A 1 -1.14 2.20 14.52
N VAL A 2 -0.25 1.87 15.44
CA VAL A 2 0.09 2.72 16.58
C VAL A 2 1.57 2.54 16.87
N ALA A 3 2.26 3.62 17.23
CA ALA A 3 3.58 3.55 17.82
C ALA A 3 3.54 4.11 19.23
N THR A 4 4.36 3.50 20.08
CA THR A 4 4.42 3.73 21.51
C THR A 4 5.89 3.93 21.88
N ASP A 5 6.15 4.73 22.90
CA ASP A 5 7.50 4.87 23.47
C ASP A 5 7.83 3.73 24.46
N GLU A 6 8.99 3.82 25.11
CA GLU A 6 9.44 2.84 26.12
C GLU A 6 8.56 2.84 27.38
N ALA A 7 7.89 3.95 27.69
CA ALA A 7 7.01 4.10 28.85
C ALA A 7 5.58 3.57 28.60
N GLY A 8 5.22 3.28 27.35
CA GLY A 8 3.87 2.84 26.99
C GLY A 8 2.97 3.97 26.49
N ASP A 9 3.50 5.18 26.32
CA ASP A 9 2.75 6.33 25.84
C ASP A 9 2.64 6.34 24.31
N VAL A 10 1.45 6.68 23.80
CA VAL A 10 1.17 6.66 22.36
C VAL A 10 1.84 7.86 21.69
N LEU A 11 2.87 7.58 20.88
CA LEU A 11 3.57 8.58 20.07
C LEU A 11 2.71 9.01 18.87
N TRP A 12 2.12 8.04 18.18
CA TRP A 12 1.20 8.31 17.08
C TRP A 12 0.24 7.15 16.85
N LYS A 13 -0.94 7.48 16.31
CA LYS A 13 -1.98 6.51 15.96
C LYS A 13 -2.60 6.87 14.63
N GLU A 14 -2.65 5.91 13.72
CA GLU A 14 -3.29 6.04 12.42
C GLU A 14 -4.30 4.92 12.21
N GLN A 15 -5.50 5.30 11.78
CA GLN A 15 -6.56 4.38 11.39
C GLN A 15 -6.71 4.36 9.88
N TYR A 16 -6.91 3.15 9.35
CA TYR A 16 -6.99 2.90 7.91
C TYR A 16 -8.29 2.16 7.59
N SER A 17 -8.93 2.56 6.50
CA SER A 17 -10.01 1.83 5.84
C SER A 17 -9.52 0.46 5.37
N PRO A 18 -10.43 -0.48 5.04
CA PRO A 18 -10.05 -1.80 4.53
C PRO A 18 -9.11 -1.74 3.32
N TYR A 19 -9.23 -0.70 2.49
CA TYR A 19 -8.39 -0.45 1.32
C TYR A 19 -7.20 0.49 1.59
N GLY A 20 -6.96 0.91 2.83
CA GLY A 20 -5.78 1.71 3.19
C GLY A 20 -5.97 3.23 3.11
N ASP A 21 -7.20 3.71 2.96
CA ASP A 21 -7.50 5.15 3.08
C ASP A 21 -7.42 5.59 4.55
N LYS A 22 -6.88 6.79 4.83
CA LYS A 22 -6.61 7.23 6.22
C LYS A 22 -7.88 7.86 6.82
N ILE A 23 -8.50 7.20 7.81
CA ILE A 23 -9.76 7.65 8.43
C ILE A 23 -9.51 8.67 9.54
N GLU A 24 -8.54 8.41 10.42
CA GLU A 24 -8.20 9.29 11.53
C GLU A 24 -6.68 9.43 11.69
N ARG A 25 -6.22 10.68 11.73
CA ARG A 25 -4.85 11.09 12.02
C ARG A 25 -4.83 11.78 13.38
N ALA A 26 -5.04 11.01 14.45
CA ALA A 26 -5.16 11.58 15.79
C ALA A 26 -3.86 12.24 16.27
N LEU A 27 -2.71 11.77 15.76
CA LEU A 27 -1.37 12.32 15.99
C LEU A 27 -0.52 11.99 14.76
N ALA A 28 -0.47 12.87 13.76
CA ALA A 28 0.32 12.62 12.55
C ALA A 28 1.81 12.69 12.89
N SER A 29 2.51 11.56 12.89
CA SER A 29 3.97 11.59 12.89
C SER A 29 4.43 12.02 11.51
N ASN A 30 4.87 13.28 11.38
CA ASN A 30 5.49 13.80 10.16
C ASN A 30 6.73 12.98 9.73
N SER A 31 7.26 12.14 10.63
CA SER A 31 8.39 11.24 10.39
C SER A 31 7.97 9.81 10.03
N ASN A 32 6.69 9.44 10.13
CA ASN A 32 6.29 8.06 9.85
C ASN A 32 6.15 7.83 8.34
N ARG A 33 7.17 7.20 7.76
CA ARG A 33 7.19 6.82 6.34
C ARG A 33 6.62 5.43 6.07
N ILE A 34 6.21 4.69 7.10
CA ILE A 34 5.63 3.36 6.96
C ILE A 34 4.11 3.49 7.12
N GLY A 35 3.37 3.21 6.04
CA GLY A 35 1.92 3.29 6.02
C GLY A 35 1.26 1.92 5.94
N TYR A 36 0.09 1.88 5.30
CA TYR A 36 -0.73 0.69 5.15
C TYR A 36 0.07 -0.50 4.58
N HIS A 37 -0.07 -1.66 5.24
CA HIS A 37 0.62 -2.91 4.89
C HIS A 37 2.16 -2.83 4.91
N GLY A 38 2.75 -1.87 5.63
CA GLY A 38 4.20 -1.73 5.75
C GLY A 38 4.86 -1.02 4.55
N HIS A 39 4.07 -0.48 3.64
CA HIS A 39 4.56 0.22 2.45
C HIS A 39 4.66 1.72 2.68
N SER A 40 5.55 2.37 1.94
CA SER A 40 5.71 3.81 2.02
C SER A 40 4.48 4.53 1.46
N HIS A 41 3.96 5.47 2.23
CA HIS A 41 2.83 6.30 1.84
C HIS A 41 3.33 7.72 1.57
N ASP A 42 2.98 8.26 0.40
CA ASP A 42 3.25 9.66 0.07
C ASP A 42 2.01 10.49 0.38
N ASP A 43 2.08 11.27 1.46
CA ASP A 43 0.98 12.13 1.89
C ASP A 43 0.70 13.28 0.90
N HIS A 44 1.62 13.63 0.00
CA HIS A 44 1.40 14.72 -0.96
C HIS A 44 0.52 14.27 -2.14
N SER A 45 0.78 13.06 -2.66
CA SER A 45 -0.04 12.47 -3.72
C SER A 45 -1.21 11.62 -3.20
N GLY A 46 -1.18 11.22 -1.93
CA GLY A 46 -2.12 10.26 -1.35
C GLY A 46 -1.89 8.82 -1.81
N LEU A 47 -0.83 8.56 -2.57
CA LEU A 47 -0.53 7.26 -3.15
C LEU A 47 0.41 6.46 -2.25
N SER A 48 0.22 5.14 -2.23
CA SER A 48 1.09 4.22 -1.49
C SER A 48 1.97 3.43 -2.45
N TYR A 49 3.28 3.46 -2.26
CA TYR A 49 4.23 2.74 -3.11
C TYR A 49 4.42 1.30 -2.62
N MET A 50 3.87 0.33 -3.35
CA MET A 50 3.92 -1.09 -2.98
C MET A 50 5.06 -1.86 -3.69
N GLY A 51 6.18 -1.19 -3.95
CA GLY A 51 7.41 -1.80 -4.48
C GLY A 51 7.52 -1.80 -6.01
N ALA A 52 6.44 -2.09 -6.74
CA ALA A 52 6.43 -2.06 -8.21
C ALA A 52 5.48 -1.01 -8.81
N ARG A 53 4.44 -0.63 -8.07
CA ARG A 53 3.38 0.27 -8.54
C ARG A 53 2.87 1.17 -7.42
N TYR A 54 2.36 2.33 -7.82
CA TYR A 54 1.60 3.22 -6.95
C TYR A 54 0.16 2.73 -6.80
N TYR A 55 -0.26 2.56 -5.56
CA TYR A 55 -1.58 2.16 -5.15
C TYR A 55 -2.37 3.36 -4.66
N ASP A 56 -3.57 3.53 -5.18
CA ASP A 56 -4.54 4.50 -4.70
C ASP A 56 -5.42 3.86 -3.61
N PRO A 57 -5.28 4.29 -2.35
CA PRO A 57 -6.06 3.76 -1.24
C PRO A 57 -7.53 4.19 -1.24
N VAL A 58 -7.86 5.31 -1.90
CA VAL A 58 -9.23 5.82 -2.02
C VAL A 58 -10.01 4.97 -3.02
N LEU A 59 -9.40 4.69 -4.19
CA LEU A 59 -10.01 3.85 -5.23
C LEU A 59 -9.81 2.35 -5.00
N GLY A 60 -8.93 1.99 -4.07
CA GLY A 60 -8.59 0.61 -3.72
C GLY A 60 -7.85 -0.16 -4.81
N ARG A 61 -7.15 0.52 -5.73
CA ARG A 61 -6.51 -0.09 -6.93
C ARG A 61 -5.16 0.53 -7.29
N PHE A 62 -4.38 -0.15 -8.13
CA PHE A 62 -3.15 0.41 -8.69
C PHE A 62 -3.44 1.45 -9.77
N MET A 63 -2.59 2.48 -9.84
CA MET A 63 -2.61 3.49 -10.90
C MET A 63 -1.93 3.01 -12.19
N GLY A 64 -1.07 1.99 -12.08
CA GLY A 64 -0.37 1.37 -13.21
C GLY A 64 -0.93 -0.01 -13.57
N VAL A 65 -0.94 -0.30 -14.87
CA VAL A 65 -1.23 -1.64 -15.41
C VAL A 65 -0.17 -2.61 -14.91
N ASP A 66 -0.58 -3.82 -14.50
CA ASP A 66 0.37 -4.90 -14.21
C ASP A 66 1.20 -5.24 -15.45
N PRO A 67 2.54 -5.17 -15.43
CA PRO A 67 3.35 -5.59 -16.56
C PRO A 67 3.13 -7.06 -16.93
N VAL A 68 2.73 -7.90 -15.97
CA VAL A 68 2.35 -9.28 -16.24
C VAL A 68 0.94 -9.31 -16.83
N GLY A 69 0.80 -9.99 -17.96
CA GLY A 69 -0.47 -10.19 -18.62
C GLY A 69 -1.35 -11.22 -17.91
N PHE A 70 -2.37 -11.67 -18.63
CA PHE A 70 -3.22 -12.76 -18.17
C PHE A 70 -2.41 -14.05 -18.00
N VAL A 71 -2.63 -14.72 -16.88
CA VAL A 71 -2.06 -16.03 -16.53
C VAL A 71 -3.24 -16.97 -16.34
N GLU A 72 -3.35 -18.00 -17.18
CA GLU A 72 -4.48 -18.95 -17.16
C GLU A 72 -4.68 -19.62 -15.80
N THR A 73 -3.60 -19.85 -15.06
CA THR A 73 -3.64 -20.47 -13.73
C THR A 73 -4.07 -19.51 -12.61
N ASN A 74 -4.24 -18.22 -12.92
CA ASN A 74 -4.62 -17.21 -11.94
C ASN A 74 -5.73 -16.31 -12.50
N LEU A 75 -6.97 -16.58 -12.12
CA LEU A 75 -8.14 -15.79 -12.53
C LEU A 75 -8.05 -14.30 -12.12
N HIS A 76 -7.31 -13.98 -11.05
CA HIS A 76 -7.10 -12.60 -10.64
C HIS A 76 -6.22 -11.80 -11.62
N SER A 77 -5.52 -12.48 -12.54
CA SER A 77 -4.66 -11.85 -13.56
C SER A 77 -5.45 -11.10 -14.62
N ALA A 78 -6.73 -11.39 -14.76
CA ALA A 78 -7.63 -10.65 -15.64
C ALA A 78 -7.80 -9.19 -15.19
N ASN A 79 -7.71 -8.90 -13.88
CA ASN A 79 -7.76 -7.54 -13.37
C ASN A 79 -6.35 -6.99 -13.11
N ARG A 80 -5.81 -6.31 -14.13
CA ARG A 80 -4.44 -5.75 -14.10
C ARG A 80 -4.24 -4.58 -13.13
N TYR A 81 -5.30 -4.09 -12.48
CA TYR A 81 -5.24 -3.01 -11.48
C TYR A 81 -5.51 -3.50 -10.05
N ALA A 82 -5.83 -4.78 -9.87
CA ALA A 82 -6.17 -5.32 -8.56
C ALA A 82 -4.96 -5.35 -7.62
N ARG A 83 -5.19 -4.98 -6.35
CA ARG A 83 -4.18 -5.01 -5.28
C ARG A 83 -3.49 -6.38 -5.15
N GLN A 84 -4.26 -7.46 -5.28
CA GLN A 84 -3.84 -8.83 -4.98
C GLN A 84 -2.66 -9.32 -5.85
N PHE A 85 -2.44 -8.70 -7.00
CA PHE A 85 -1.43 -9.15 -7.97
C PHE A 85 0.00 -8.70 -7.65
N CYS A 86 0.20 -7.75 -6.73
CA CYS A 86 1.53 -7.18 -6.48
C CYS A 86 2.42 -8.04 -5.56
N LEU A 87 1.85 -8.90 -4.71
CA LEU A 87 2.62 -9.66 -3.70
C LEU A 87 3.40 -10.86 -4.27
N HIS A 88 3.13 -11.29 -5.51
CA HIS A 88 3.83 -12.43 -6.11
C HIS A 88 5.19 -12.07 -6.74
N TYR A 89 5.56 -10.78 -6.81
CA TYR A 89 6.67 -10.31 -7.65
C TYR A 89 7.81 -9.61 -6.91
N VAL A 90 7.81 -9.58 -5.57
CA VAL A 90 8.96 -9.12 -4.77
C VAL A 90 10.10 -10.14 -4.93
N GLY A 91 10.84 -10.07 -6.03
CA GLY A 91 11.98 -10.96 -6.33
C GLY A 91 12.02 -11.56 -7.74
N ARG A 92 11.05 -11.32 -8.63
CA ARG A 92 11.13 -11.79 -10.02
C ARG A 92 11.57 -10.64 -10.94
N PRO A 93 12.58 -10.85 -11.82
CA PRO A 93 13.01 -9.82 -12.75
C PRO A 93 11.87 -9.47 -13.71
N ILE A 94 11.54 -8.18 -13.79
CA ILE A 94 10.64 -7.63 -14.80
C ILE A 94 11.38 -7.78 -16.14
N LYS A 95 11.03 -8.78 -16.93
CA LYS A 95 11.49 -8.87 -18.32
C LYS A 95 10.68 -7.85 -19.13
N LEU A 96 11.37 -6.80 -19.58
CA LEU A 96 10.93 -5.91 -20.65
C LEU A 96 10.85 -6.68 -21.97
#